data_AF-A0AAU9USX8-F1
#
_entry.id   AF-A0AAU9USX8-F1
#
_cell.length_a   1.000
_cell.length_b   1.000
_cell.length_c   1.000
_cell.angle_alpha   90.00
_cell.angle_beta   90.00
_cell.angle_gamma   90.00
#
_symmetry.space_group_name_H-M   'P 1'
#
loop_
_entity.id
_entity.type
_entity.pdbx_description
1 polymer ?
#
loop_
_entity_poly.entity_id
_entity_poly.type
_entity_poly.pdbx_seq_one_letter_code
_entity_poly.pdbx_strand_id
1 'polypeptide(L)'
;MATCVTRTAWRALDGTSKYLSIYQKTLPNALACRSAPNSIIIHTQKRSLFVLPFGLDVGLVGVAAYYLTTLKKPEQRNVESIFGPEPTSKDGASYPEKVVKCIAHRGAGFDAPENTLEAFKYCVERDCNFVELDVRTSKDGQLVLLHDQGLERLGETNITNVKSVDWDSIKDIDVGATHPNRHQFKEVHLCRLDDALDYLLSKNCRMIIDVKGEDKQVINGILNTFSCRPTLYKYAAVTTFNPLILYQIRKKDPQIVGAISYRPYCFSAQDYDAENGPSNPR
;
A
#
# COMPACT_ATOMS: atom_id res chain seq x y z
N MET A 1 -7.04 -10.33 32.70
CA MET A 1 -5.58 -10.51 32.57
C MET A 1 -4.94 -9.15 32.55
N ALA A 2 -3.99 -8.92 33.46
CA ALA A 2 -3.29 -7.67 33.64
C ALA A 2 -2.34 -7.39 32.45
N THR A 3 -2.37 -6.17 31.93
CA THR A 3 -1.35 -5.63 31.03
C THR A 3 -0.15 -5.18 31.86
N CYS A 4 0.95 -5.94 31.75
CA CYS A 4 2.26 -5.55 32.24
C CYS A 4 2.91 -4.62 31.19
N VAL A 5 3.14 -3.37 31.56
CA VAL A 5 4.12 -2.50 30.88
C VAL A 5 5.16 -2.14 31.92
N THR A 6 6.36 -2.71 31.75
CA THR A 6 7.51 -2.47 32.60
C THR A 6 7.98 -1.02 32.47
N ARG A 7 7.94 -0.32 33.59
CA ARG A 7 8.33 1.08 33.75
C ARG A 7 9.80 1.13 34.17
N THR A 8 10.73 1.26 33.23
CA THR A 8 12.14 1.58 33.55
C THR A 8 12.25 3.08 33.80
N ALA A 9 12.01 3.48 35.05
CA ALA A 9 12.27 4.84 35.52
C ALA A 9 13.78 5.02 35.73
N TRP A 10 14.42 5.83 34.90
CA TRP A 10 15.72 6.42 35.23
C TRP A 10 15.48 7.51 36.27
N ARG A 11 15.76 7.21 37.54
CA ARG A 11 15.84 8.21 38.61
C ARG A 11 17.10 9.06 38.39
N ALA A 12 16.94 10.30 37.96
CA ALA A 12 17.94 11.33 38.21
C ALA A 12 17.86 11.70 39.70
N LEU A 13 18.92 11.41 40.45
CA LEU A 13 19.07 11.86 41.84
C LEU A 13 19.47 13.34 41.82
N ASP A 14 18.49 14.22 42.07
CA ASP A 14 18.71 15.65 42.32
C ASP A 14 19.39 15.86 43.68
N GLY A 15 20.72 15.89 43.67
CA GLY A 15 21.54 16.33 44.80
C GLY A 15 21.79 17.83 44.73
N THR A 16 20.91 18.64 45.31
CA THR A 16 21.14 20.07 45.55
C THR A 16 22.23 20.24 46.61
N SER A 17 23.42 20.67 46.20
CA SER A 17 24.48 21.06 47.14
C SER A 17 24.15 22.46 47.69
N LYS A 18 23.61 22.49 48.93
CA LYS A 18 23.52 23.73 49.72
C LYS A 18 24.91 24.05 50.27
N TYR A 19 25.53 25.11 49.76
CA TYR A 19 26.62 25.78 50.45
C TYR A 19 26.06 26.48 51.69
N LEU A 20 26.43 25.99 52.88
CA LEU A 20 26.27 26.69 54.15
C LEU A 20 27.67 27.00 54.67
N SER A 21 28.13 28.22 54.38
CA SER A 21 29.23 28.87 55.07
C SER A 21 28.70 29.40 56.40
N ILE A 22 29.03 28.73 57.50
CA ILE A 22 28.91 29.30 58.84
C ILE A 22 30.22 29.01 59.59
N TYR A 23 30.73 30.09 60.17
CA TYR A 23 31.97 30.27 60.89
C TYR A 23 32.28 29.25 62.00
N GLN A 24 33.60 29.03 62.14
CA GLN A 24 34.40 28.71 63.33
C GLN A 24 33.69 28.20 64.60
N LYS A 25 33.95 26.93 64.94
CA LYS A 25 34.26 26.52 66.32
C LYS A 25 35.46 25.59 66.30
N THR A 26 36.61 26.15 66.69
CA THR A 26 37.82 25.40 67.06
C THR A 26 37.53 24.55 68.29
N LEU A 27 37.63 23.24 68.16
CA LEU A 27 37.82 22.32 69.29
C LEU A 27 39.32 22.26 69.61
N PRO A 28 39.75 22.57 70.84
CA PRO A 28 41.12 22.34 71.26
C PRO A 28 41.26 20.86 71.64
N ASN A 29 42.29 20.19 71.09
CA ASN A 29 42.71 18.81 71.33
C ASN A 29 42.20 17.75 70.32
N ALA A 30 42.89 17.63 69.19
CA ALA A 30 43.21 16.32 68.62
C ALA A 30 44.42 16.42 67.67
N LEU A 31 45.30 15.43 67.75
CA LEU A 31 46.64 15.38 67.15
C LEU A 31 46.67 15.57 65.62
N ALA A 32 47.64 16.34 65.15
CA ALA A 32 48.02 16.40 63.74
C ALA A 32 48.64 15.07 63.30
N CYS A 33 47.87 14.21 62.63
CA CYS A 33 48.40 13.03 61.96
C CYS A 33 48.79 13.42 60.52
N ARG A 34 50.10 13.45 60.26
CA ARG A 34 50.67 13.59 58.90
C ARG A 34 50.60 12.24 58.19
N SER A 35 49.68 12.09 57.24
CA SER A 35 49.86 11.31 55.99
C SER A 35 48.51 11.04 55.31
N ALA A 36 48.20 11.79 54.26
CA ALA A 36 47.27 11.34 53.23
C ALA A 36 47.90 11.66 51.86
N PRO A 37 48.11 10.67 50.98
CA PRO A 37 48.77 10.89 49.69
C PRO A 37 47.87 11.69 48.73
N ASN A 38 48.50 12.55 47.92
CA ASN A 38 47.87 13.45 46.96
C ASN A 38 46.87 12.72 46.04
N SER A 39 45.59 13.07 46.12
CA SER A 39 44.58 12.63 45.16
C SER A 39 44.69 13.43 43.87
N ILE A 40 44.93 12.73 42.75
CA ILE A 40 44.88 13.31 41.40
C ILE A 40 43.41 13.54 41.05
N ILE A 41 43.00 14.81 40.96
CA ILE A 41 41.65 15.18 40.51
C ILE A 41 41.65 15.19 38.99
N ILE A 42 41.03 14.17 38.38
CA ILE A 42 40.74 14.16 36.94
C ILE A 42 39.49 15.03 36.72
N HIS A 43 39.67 16.23 36.16
CA HIS A 43 38.56 17.05 35.69
C HIS A 43 37.91 16.40 34.47
N THR A 44 36.86 15.62 34.71
CA THR A 44 35.94 15.21 33.63
C THR A 44 35.06 16.41 33.30
N GLN A 45 35.35 17.09 32.21
CA GLN A 45 34.50 18.15 31.68
C GLN A 45 33.17 17.50 31.24
N LYS A 46 32.11 17.64 32.05
CA LYS A 46 30.76 17.25 31.64
C LYS A 46 30.39 18.10 30.42
N ARG A 47 30.41 17.51 29.22
CA ARG A 47 29.71 18.08 28.07
C ARG A 47 28.23 18.14 28.46
N SER A 48 27.72 19.36 28.63
CA SER A 48 26.29 19.61 28.76
C SER A 48 25.64 19.11 27.49
N LEU A 49 24.94 17.97 27.56
CA LEU A 49 24.01 17.58 26.51
C LEU A 49 22.87 18.59 26.61
N PHE A 50 22.71 19.44 25.60
CA PHE A 50 21.58 20.35 25.52
C PHE A 50 20.33 19.50 25.29
N VAL A 51 19.62 19.16 26.37
CA VAL A 51 18.35 18.46 26.31
C VAL A 51 17.27 19.53 26.24
N LEU A 52 16.54 19.58 25.12
CA LEU A 52 15.39 20.46 24.97
C LEU A 52 14.33 20.10 26.03
N PRO A 53 13.49 21.05 26.47
CA PRO A 53 12.46 20.77 27.48
C PRO A 53 11.61 19.58 27.05
N PHE A 54 11.42 18.62 27.97
CA PHE A 54 10.63 17.41 27.74
C PHE A 54 9.25 17.79 27.18
N GLY A 55 9.02 17.55 25.88
CA GLY A 55 7.79 17.94 25.17
C GLY A 55 8.02 18.76 23.89
N LEU A 56 9.05 19.61 23.83
CA LEU A 56 9.45 20.31 22.60
C LEU A 56 10.00 19.32 21.56
N ASP A 57 10.80 18.35 22.02
CA ASP A 57 11.33 17.26 21.18
C ASP A 57 10.22 16.36 20.65
N VAL A 58 9.26 15.99 21.52
CA VAL A 58 8.13 15.13 21.13
C VAL A 58 7.23 15.86 20.13
N GLY A 59 7.01 17.17 20.32
CA GLY A 59 6.27 18.00 19.37
C GLY A 59 6.97 18.12 18.02
N LEU A 60 8.27 18.43 18.00
CA LEU A 60 9.06 18.54 16.77
C LEU A 60 9.14 17.20 16.02
N VAL A 61 9.37 16.10 16.74
CA VAL A 61 9.37 14.74 16.16
C VAL A 61 7.98 14.38 15.65
N GLY A 62 6.91 14.72 16.36
CA GLY A 62 5.54 14.47 15.93
C GLY A 62 5.16 15.26 14.67
N VAL A 63 5.54 16.54 14.60
CA VAL A 63 5.32 17.38 13.41
C VAL A 63 6.14 16.86 12.24
N ALA A 64 7.42 16.53 12.45
CA ALA A 64 8.27 15.94 11.42
C ALA A 64 7.69 14.60 10.93
N ALA A 65 7.25 13.72 11.83
CA ALA A 65 6.60 12.46 11.48
C ALA A 65 5.31 12.70 10.69
N TYR A 66 4.49 13.68 11.07
CA TYR A 66 3.27 14.04 10.32
C TYR A 66 3.62 14.45 8.88
N TYR A 67 4.56 15.38 8.67
CA TYR A 67 4.94 15.80 7.32
C TYR A 67 5.64 14.69 6.51
N LEU A 68 6.46 13.86 7.16
CA LEU A 68 7.18 12.75 6.52
C LEU A 68 6.27 11.55 6.22
N THR A 69 5.14 11.38 6.91
CA THR A 69 4.21 10.26 6.68
C THR A 69 2.94 10.69 5.94
N THR A 70 2.61 11.98 5.89
CA THR A 70 1.45 12.43 5.13
C THR A 70 1.64 12.20 3.63
N LEU A 71 0.62 11.64 2.99
CA LEU A 71 0.56 11.53 1.54
C LEU A 71 0.03 12.84 0.95
N LYS A 72 0.68 13.33 -0.10
CA LYS A 72 0.12 14.41 -0.91
C LYS A 72 -1.17 13.92 -1.58
N LYS A 73 -2.16 14.79 -1.71
CA LYS A 73 -3.35 14.50 -2.51
C LYS A 73 -2.94 14.41 -3.98
N PRO A 74 -3.54 13.50 -4.78
CA PRO A 74 -3.30 13.51 -6.21
C PRO A 74 -3.90 14.79 -6.81
N GLU A 75 -3.45 15.17 -8.00
CA GLU A 75 -4.00 16.35 -8.66
C GLU A 75 -5.48 16.14 -9.01
N GLN A 76 -6.32 17.10 -8.65
CA GLN A 76 -7.77 17.02 -8.83
C GLN A 76 -8.15 16.74 -10.30
N ARG A 77 -7.45 17.36 -11.26
CA ARG A 77 -7.65 17.13 -12.70
C ARG A 77 -7.45 15.68 -13.14
N ASN A 78 -6.58 14.93 -12.46
CA ASN A 78 -6.33 13.52 -12.76
C ASN A 78 -7.47 12.65 -12.22
N VAL A 79 -7.98 12.99 -11.04
CA VAL A 79 -9.16 12.32 -10.46
C VAL A 79 -10.37 12.55 -11.38
N GLU A 80 -10.59 13.78 -11.81
CA GLU A 80 -11.68 14.15 -12.72
C GLU A 80 -11.55 13.52 -14.11
N SER A 81 -10.33 13.36 -14.64
CA SER A 81 -10.15 12.70 -15.94
C SER A 81 -10.44 11.19 -15.87
N ILE A 82 -10.20 10.55 -14.72
CA ILE A 82 -10.49 9.12 -14.52
C ILE A 82 -11.97 8.91 -14.20
N PHE A 83 -12.52 9.61 -13.21
CA PHE A 83 -13.88 9.34 -12.72
C PHE A 83 -14.95 10.24 -13.30
N GLY A 84 -14.58 11.25 -14.07
CA GLY A 84 -15.54 12.24 -14.57
C GLY A 84 -16.16 13.07 -13.44
N PRO A 85 -17.18 13.88 -13.76
CA PRO A 85 -17.94 14.61 -12.77
C PRO A 85 -18.86 13.67 -11.96
N GLU A 86 -19.14 14.06 -10.73
CA GLU A 86 -20.12 13.37 -9.87
C GLU A 86 -21.49 13.34 -10.55
N PRO A 87 -22.20 12.19 -10.59
CA PRO A 87 -23.47 12.05 -11.30
C PRO A 87 -24.55 13.05 -10.89
N THR A 88 -24.54 13.49 -9.62
CA THR A 88 -25.53 14.40 -9.05
C THR A 88 -25.11 15.88 -9.09
N SER A 89 -23.94 16.19 -9.64
CA SER A 89 -23.41 17.55 -9.72
C SER A 89 -23.99 18.34 -10.92
N LYS A 90 -23.87 19.67 -10.89
CA LYS A 90 -24.22 20.53 -12.05
C LYS A 90 -23.42 20.15 -13.29
N ASP A 91 -22.16 19.77 -13.12
CA ASP A 91 -21.29 19.35 -14.21
C ASP A 91 -21.72 17.99 -14.76
N GLY A 92 -22.13 17.05 -13.90
CA GLY A 92 -22.70 15.77 -14.30
C GLY A 92 -24.01 15.93 -15.10
N ALA A 93 -24.84 16.89 -14.72
CA ALA A 93 -26.05 17.23 -15.48
C ALA A 93 -25.75 17.93 -16.82
N SER A 94 -24.67 18.71 -16.89
CA SER A 94 -24.28 19.45 -18.09
C SER A 94 -23.48 18.61 -19.09
N TYR A 95 -22.77 17.57 -18.61
CA TYR A 95 -21.91 16.68 -19.40
C TYR A 95 -22.19 15.20 -19.06
N PRO A 96 -23.41 14.69 -19.34
CA PRO A 96 -23.81 13.33 -18.97
C PRO A 96 -22.99 12.23 -19.66
N GLU A 97 -22.29 12.55 -20.75
CA GLU A 97 -21.35 11.67 -21.44
C GLU A 97 -20.04 11.44 -20.69
N LYS A 98 -19.66 12.36 -19.78
CA LYS A 98 -18.45 12.24 -18.95
C LYS A 98 -18.68 11.49 -17.65
N VAL A 99 -19.95 11.39 -17.22
CA VAL A 99 -20.34 10.67 -16.00
C VAL A 99 -20.07 9.18 -16.18
N VAL A 100 -19.44 8.56 -15.19
CA VAL A 100 -19.22 7.11 -15.16
C VAL A 100 -20.55 6.40 -14.92
N LYS A 101 -20.96 5.60 -15.90
CA LYS A 101 -22.23 4.83 -15.85
C LYS A 101 -22.03 3.39 -15.42
N CYS A 102 -20.92 2.80 -15.86
CA CYS A 102 -20.57 1.41 -15.63
C CYS A 102 -19.06 1.29 -15.52
N ILE A 103 -18.59 0.43 -14.61
CA ILE A 103 -17.21 -0.02 -14.55
C ILE A 103 -17.27 -1.54 -14.69
N ALA A 104 -16.75 -2.07 -15.79
CA ALA A 104 -16.81 -3.50 -16.05
C ALA A 104 -15.80 -4.24 -15.17
N HIS A 105 -16.30 -4.87 -14.11
CA HIS A 105 -15.50 -5.67 -13.18
C HIS A 105 -14.79 -6.80 -13.92
N ARG A 106 -13.46 -6.88 -13.77
CA ARG A 106 -12.55 -7.80 -14.47
C ARG A 106 -12.72 -7.83 -16.00
N GLY A 107 -13.14 -6.72 -16.62
CA GLY A 107 -13.44 -6.64 -18.05
C GLY A 107 -14.75 -7.36 -18.44
N ALA A 108 -15.80 -7.21 -17.63
CA ALA A 108 -17.08 -7.91 -17.81
C ALA A 108 -16.93 -9.43 -17.66
N GLY A 109 -16.29 -9.85 -16.57
CA GLY A 109 -15.96 -11.24 -16.28
C GLY A 109 -17.13 -12.24 -16.21
N PHE A 110 -18.38 -11.76 -16.24
CA PHE A 110 -19.57 -12.61 -16.38
C PHE A 110 -19.91 -12.94 -17.84
N ASP A 111 -19.54 -12.05 -18.75
CA ASP A 111 -19.89 -12.13 -20.17
C ASP A 111 -18.75 -12.76 -20.99
N ALA A 112 -17.50 -12.44 -20.63
CA ALA A 112 -16.27 -12.91 -21.25
C ALA A 112 -15.25 -13.37 -20.19
N PRO A 113 -14.29 -14.26 -20.54
CA PRO A 113 -13.27 -14.72 -19.59
C PRO A 113 -12.56 -13.57 -18.88
N GLU A 114 -12.70 -13.50 -17.56
CA GLU A 114 -12.23 -12.37 -16.74
C GLU A 114 -10.74 -12.07 -16.92
N ASN A 115 -10.34 -10.80 -16.78
CA ASN A 115 -8.94 -10.35 -16.79
C ASN A 115 -8.16 -10.69 -18.08
N THR A 116 -8.85 -10.84 -19.21
CA THR A 116 -8.25 -11.19 -20.51
C THR A 116 -8.41 -10.08 -21.54
N LEU A 117 -7.62 -10.15 -22.62
CA LEU A 117 -7.74 -9.18 -23.72
C LEU A 117 -9.12 -9.29 -24.40
N GLU A 118 -9.67 -10.50 -24.47
CA GLU A 118 -10.99 -10.83 -25.01
C GLU A 118 -12.09 -10.15 -24.19
N ALA A 119 -12.00 -10.20 -22.86
CA ALA A 119 -12.90 -9.46 -21.96
C ALA A 119 -12.85 -7.95 -22.21
N PHE A 120 -11.66 -7.37 -22.31
CA PHE A 120 -11.53 -5.94 -22.59
C PHE A 120 -12.05 -5.54 -23.98
N LYS A 121 -11.81 -6.37 -25.00
CA LYS A 121 -12.40 -6.18 -26.34
C LYS A 121 -13.92 -6.21 -26.28
N TYR A 122 -14.49 -7.19 -25.57
CA TYR A 122 -15.93 -7.33 -25.37
C TYR A 122 -16.57 -6.08 -24.76
N CYS A 123 -15.92 -5.48 -23.75
CA CYS A 123 -16.36 -4.21 -23.15
C CYS A 123 -16.35 -3.06 -24.16
N VAL A 124 -15.23 -2.87 -24.86
CA VAL A 124 -15.05 -1.76 -25.81
C VAL A 124 -16.04 -1.84 -26.97
N GLU A 125 -16.31 -3.05 -27.49
CA GLU A 125 -17.31 -3.28 -28.55
C GLU A 125 -18.74 -2.92 -28.13
N ARG A 126 -19.00 -2.78 -26.83
CA ARG A 126 -20.31 -2.41 -26.25
C ARG A 126 -20.31 -1.02 -25.62
N ASP A 127 -19.37 -0.18 -26.04
CA ASP A 127 -19.20 1.19 -25.55
C ASP A 127 -18.95 1.30 -24.04
N CYS A 128 -18.52 0.21 -23.39
CA CYS A 128 -18.06 0.23 -22.01
C CYS A 128 -16.57 0.63 -21.97
N ASN A 129 -16.33 1.92 -21.71
CA ASN A 129 -14.99 2.53 -21.73
C ASN A 129 -14.38 2.74 -20.33
N PHE A 130 -14.83 1.96 -19.34
CA PHE A 130 -14.23 1.92 -18.02
C PHE A 130 -14.26 0.49 -17.50
N VAL A 131 -13.08 -0.09 -17.26
CA VAL A 131 -12.92 -1.45 -16.78
C VAL A 131 -12.20 -1.49 -15.45
N GLU A 132 -12.38 -2.55 -14.69
CA GLU A 132 -11.52 -2.91 -13.58
C GLU A 132 -10.74 -4.19 -13.96
N LEU A 133 -9.51 -4.31 -13.45
CA LEU A 133 -8.63 -5.46 -13.64
C LEU A 133 -7.82 -5.74 -12.39
N ASP A 134 -7.46 -7.00 -12.19
CA ASP A 134 -6.72 -7.48 -11.04
C ASP A 134 -5.27 -7.79 -11.41
N VAL A 135 -4.29 -7.28 -10.65
CA VAL A 135 -2.86 -7.48 -10.94
C VAL A 135 -2.18 -8.33 -9.88
N ARG A 136 -1.42 -9.32 -10.36
CA ARG A 136 -0.47 -10.14 -9.59
C ARG A 136 0.90 -10.16 -10.28
N THR A 137 1.86 -10.78 -9.62
CA THR A 137 3.21 -10.94 -10.14
C THR A 137 3.55 -12.41 -10.30
N SER A 138 4.15 -12.79 -11.43
CA SER A 138 4.80 -14.09 -11.61
C SER A 138 6.10 -14.17 -10.80
N LYS A 139 6.74 -15.34 -10.76
CA LYS A 139 8.03 -15.55 -10.06
C LYS A 139 9.16 -14.69 -10.64
N ASP A 140 9.17 -14.48 -11.94
CA ASP A 140 10.14 -13.69 -12.69
C ASP A 140 9.78 -12.19 -12.77
N GLY A 141 8.78 -11.75 -12.00
CA GLY A 141 8.48 -10.33 -11.83
C GLY A 141 7.54 -9.73 -12.88
N GLN A 142 6.96 -10.54 -13.78
CA GLN A 142 5.99 -10.06 -14.76
C GLN A 142 4.66 -9.74 -14.08
N LEU A 143 4.05 -8.60 -14.43
CA LEU A 143 2.71 -8.26 -13.97
C LEU A 143 1.66 -8.96 -14.83
N VAL A 144 0.88 -9.83 -14.22
CA VAL A 144 -0.13 -10.67 -14.86
C VAL A 144 -1.52 -10.32 -14.34
N LEU A 145 -2.51 -10.42 -15.22
CA LEU A 145 -3.89 -10.14 -14.87
C LEU A 145 -4.57 -11.40 -14.32
N LEU A 146 -4.85 -11.39 -13.02
CA LEU A 146 -5.45 -12.52 -12.33
C LEU A 146 -6.00 -12.12 -10.96
N HIS A 147 -7.26 -12.47 -10.70
CA HIS A 147 -7.88 -12.24 -9.40
C HIS A 147 -7.30 -13.14 -8.30
N ASP A 148 -7.30 -14.45 -8.54
CA ASP A 148 -6.94 -15.46 -7.53
C ASP A 148 -5.44 -15.64 -7.41
N GLN A 149 -4.98 -16.26 -6.32
CA GLN A 149 -3.57 -16.57 -6.14
C GLN A 149 -3.05 -17.55 -7.20
N GLY A 150 -3.89 -18.53 -7.58
CA GLY A 150 -3.59 -19.59 -8.55
C GLY A 150 -4.53 -19.57 -9.75
N LEU A 151 -4.30 -20.49 -10.68
CA LEU A 151 -5.05 -20.64 -11.93
C LEU A 151 -6.09 -21.75 -11.91
N GLU A 152 -6.19 -22.51 -10.81
CA GLU A 152 -7.03 -23.72 -10.68
C GLU A 152 -8.51 -23.49 -10.98
N ARG A 153 -9.04 -22.29 -10.71
CA ARG A 153 -10.43 -21.94 -11.00
C ARG A 153 -10.68 -21.69 -12.49
N LEU A 154 -9.70 -21.09 -13.18
CA LEU A 154 -9.88 -20.57 -14.54
C LEU A 154 -9.41 -21.56 -15.60
N GLY A 155 -8.32 -22.29 -15.31
CA GLY A 155 -7.73 -23.26 -16.19
C GLY A 155 -7.74 -24.66 -15.60
N GLU A 156 -7.64 -25.66 -16.46
CA GLU A 156 -7.49 -27.08 -16.08
C GLU A 156 -6.03 -27.35 -15.63
N THR A 157 -5.61 -26.72 -14.53
CA THR A 157 -4.23 -26.75 -14.02
C THR A 157 -4.18 -26.84 -12.49
N ASN A 158 -3.06 -27.34 -11.95
CA ASN A 158 -2.81 -27.45 -10.50
C ASN A 158 -1.92 -26.33 -9.96
N ILE A 159 -1.86 -25.18 -10.65
CA ILE A 159 -1.04 -24.04 -10.23
C ILE A 159 -1.80 -23.24 -9.17
N THR A 160 -1.47 -23.49 -7.90
CA THR A 160 -2.07 -22.84 -6.73
C THR A 160 -1.55 -21.41 -6.49
N ASN A 161 -0.40 -21.06 -7.06
CA ASN A 161 0.23 -19.76 -6.85
C ASN A 161 1.08 -19.28 -8.03
N VAL A 162 0.60 -18.29 -8.79
CA VAL A 162 1.32 -17.72 -9.93
C VAL A 162 2.65 -17.07 -9.55
N LYS A 163 2.79 -16.59 -8.31
CA LYS A 163 4.04 -16.00 -7.81
C LYS A 163 5.18 -17.03 -7.67
N SER A 164 4.87 -18.31 -7.75
CA SER A 164 5.87 -19.39 -7.70
C SER A 164 6.28 -19.92 -9.07
N VAL A 165 5.69 -19.41 -10.15
CA VAL A 165 5.90 -19.90 -11.52
C VAL A 165 6.35 -18.77 -12.44
N ASP A 166 7.28 -19.06 -13.35
CA ASP A 166 7.78 -18.09 -14.33
C ASP A 166 6.73 -17.87 -15.44
N TRP A 167 6.65 -16.64 -15.99
CA TRP A 167 5.66 -16.25 -17.00
C TRP A 167 5.60 -17.21 -18.20
N ASP A 168 6.77 -17.60 -18.72
CA ASP A 168 6.85 -18.49 -19.88
C ASP A 168 6.21 -19.86 -19.66
N SER A 169 6.04 -20.29 -18.41
CA SER A 169 5.38 -21.57 -18.08
C SER A 169 3.86 -21.46 -17.97
N ILE A 170 3.30 -20.24 -17.86
CA ILE A 170 1.87 -20.02 -17.62
C ILE A 170 1.17 -19.22 -18.71
N LYS A 171 1.91 -18.56 -19.60
CA LYS A 171 1.36 -17.66 -20.63
C LYS A 171 0.37 -18.33 -21.57
N ASP A 172 0.57 -19.60 -21.89
CA ASP A 172 -0.24 -20.35 -22.87
C ASP A 172 -1.40 -21.12 -22.23
N ILE A 173 -1.62 -20.99 -20.91
CA ILE A 173 -2.75 -21.64 -20.22
C ILE A 173 -4.06 -21.01 -20.69
N ASP A 174 -5.02 -21.84 -21.10
CA ASP A 174 -6.38 -21.41 -21.42
C ASP A 174 -7.14 -21.07 -20.12
N VAL A 175 -7.25 -19.78 -19.82
CA VAL A 175 -7.98 -19.22 -18.68
C VAL A 175 -9.47 -18.98 -19.00
N GLY A 176 -9.91 -19.27 -20.23
CA GLY A 176 -11.32 -19.29 -20.62
C GLY A 176 -11.96 -20.68 -20.48
N ALA A 177 -11.18 -21.71 -20.13
CA ALA A 177 -11.60 -23.11 -20.16
C ALA A 177 -12.84 -23.39 -19.30
N THR A 178 -12.96 -22.77 -18.13
CA THR A 178 -14.09 -22.97 -17.21
C THR A 178 -15.21 -21.94 -17.36
N HIS A 179 -15.07 -20.97 -18.27
CA HIS A 179 -16.03 -19.89 -18.41
C HIS A 179 -17.37 -20.38 -19.01
N PRO A 180 -18.55 -19.95 -18.49
CA PRO A 180 -19.86 -20.37 -19.01
C PRO A 180 -20.04 -20.10 -20.52
N ASN A 181 -19.48 -19.00 -21.01
CA ASN A 181 -19.52 -18.62 -22.42
C ASN A 181 -18.33 -19.13 -23.26
N ARG A 182 -17.57 -20.15 -22.81
CA ARG A 182 -16.40 -20.69 -23.54
C ARG A 182 -16.65 -21.08 -25.00
N HIS A 183 -17.90 -21.34 -25.37
CA HIS A 183 -18.26 -21.62 -26.75
C HIS A 183 -18.04 -20.41 -27.69
N GLN A 184 -18.08 -19.18 -27.16
CA GLN A 184 -17.81 -17.92 -27.86
C GLN A 184 -16.34 -17.49 -27.75
N PHE A 185 -15.61 -18.03 -26.77
CA PHE A 185 -14.24 -17.64 -26.44
C PHE A 185 -13.36 -18.88 -26.34
N LYS A 186 -12.63 -19.20 -27.41
CA LYS A 186 -11.76 -20.38 -27.50
C LYS A 186 -10.30 -19.98 -27.32
N GLU A 187 -9.54 -20.79 -26.58
CA GLU A 187 -8.09 -20.64 -26.41
C GLU A 187 -7.74 -19.25 -25.85
N VAL A 188 -8.37 -18.87 -24.74
CA VAL A 188 -8.16 -17.55 -24.13
C VAL A 188 -7.01 -17.63 -23.15
N HIS A 189 -5.93 -16.90 -23.44
CA HIS A 189 -4.70 -16.98 -22.67
C HIS A 189 -4.61 -15.94 -21.55
N LEU A 190 -3.72 -16.19 -20.59
CA LEU A 190 -3.41 -15.25 -19.52
C LEU A 190 -2.86 -13.94 -20.13
N CYS A 191 -3.28 -12.80 -19.59
CA CYS A 191 -2.90 -11.48 -20.12
C CYS A 191 -1.86 -10.82 -19.21
N ARG A 192 -0.81 -10.21 -19.78
CA ARG A 192 0.05 -9.31 -19.00
C ARG A 192 -0.60 -7.96 -18.87
N LEU A 193 -0.28 -7.25 -17.78
CA LEU A 193 -0.75 -5.89 -17.59
C LEU A 193 -0.39 -5.01 -18.78
N ASP A 194 0.86 -5.05 -19.24
CA ASP A 194 1.34 -4.22 -20.36
C ASP A 194 0.50 -4.39 -21.64
N ASP A 195 0.18 -5.64 -22.01
CA ASP A 195 -0.58 -5.94 -23.23
C ASP A 195 -2.02 -5.40 -23.11
N ALA A 196 -2.64 -5.51 -21.92
CA ALA A 196 -3.96 -4.92 -21.65
C ALA A 196 -3.93 -3.39 -21.65
N LEU A 197 -2.94 -2.77 -21.02
CA LEU A 197 -2.80 -1.31 -20.94
C LEU A 197 -2.63 -0.70 -22.33
N ASP A 198 -1.79 -1.30 -23.18
CA ASP A 198 -1.54 -0.82 -24.53
C ASP A 198 -2.84 -0.85 -25.36
N TYR A 199 -3.63 -1.93 -25.24
CA TYR A 199 -4.96 -2.01 -25.87
C TYR A 199 -5.94 -0.98 -25.31
N LEU A 200 -6.14 -0.96 -23.99
CA LEU A 200 -7.15 -0.12 -23.32
C LEU A 200 -6.89 1.38 -23.55
N LEU A 201 -5.62 1.81 -23.46
CA LEU A 201 -5.24 3.20 -23.75
C LEU A 201 -5.47 3.56 -25.22
N SER A 202 -5.20 2.64 -26.17
CA SER A 202 -5.49 2.87 -27.59
C SER A 202 -6.98 3.10 -27.89
N LYS A 203 -7.85 2.65 -26.98
CA LYS A 203 -9.32 2.79 -27.05
C LYS A 203 -9.85 3.90 -26.14
N ASN A 204 -8.98 4.69 -25.52
CA ASN A 204 -9.35 5.68 -24.50
C ASN A 204 -10.18 5.08 -23.35
N CYS A 205 -9.97 3.80 -23.05
CA CYS A 205 -10.63 3.14 -21.93
C CYS A 205 -9.94 3.54 -20.63
N ARG A 206 -10.75 3.84 -19.62
CA ARG A 206 -10.31 4.14 -18.26
C ARG A 206 -10.22 2.84 -17.46
N MET A 207 -9.40 2.83 -16.42
CA MET A 207 -9.12 1.62 -15.66
C MET A 207 -9.09 1.84 -14.14
N ILE A 208 -9.57 0.84 -13.42
CA ILE A 208 -9.16 0.58 -12.04
C ILE A 208 -8.20 -0.60 -12.07
N ILE A 209 -7.01 -0.41 -11.52
CA ILE A 209 -5.97 -1.43 -11.38
C ILE A 209 -5.97 -1.90 -9.93
N ASP A 210 -6.61 -3.04 -9.65
CA ASP A 210 -6.65 -3.61 -8.30
C ASP A 210 -5.43 -4.49 -8.03
N VAL A 211 -4.58 -4.03 -7.12
CA VAL A 211 -3.34 -4.71 -6.76
C VAL A 211 -3.62 -5.75 -5.69
N LYS A 212 -3.53 -7.03 -6.07
CA LYS A 212 -3.70 -8.17 -5.16
C LYS A 212 -2.41 -8.62 -4.47
N GLY A 213 -1.26 -8.26 -5.05
CA GLY A 213 0.05 -8.57 -4.49
C GLY A 213 0.41 -7.70 -3.29
N GLU A 214 1.21 -8.23 -2.37
CA GLU A 214 1.63 -7.52 -1.15
C GLU A 214 3.15 -7.36 -1.02
N ASP A 215 3.89 -7.58 -2.11
CA ASP A 215 5.36 -7.56 -2.10
C ASP A 215 5.95 -6.33 -2.80
N LYS A 216 7.28 -6.19 -2.66
CA LYS A 216 8.02 -5.10 -3.30
C LYS A 216 8.03 -5.20 -4.82
N GLN A 217 7.89 -6.40 -5.39
CA GLN A 217 7.92 -6.58 -6.84
C GLN A 217 6.68 -5.94 -7.46
N VAL A 218 5.48 -6.21 -6.91
CA VAL A 218 4.25 -5.58 -7.42
C VAL A 218 4.28 -4.06 -7.23
N ILE A 219 4.76 -3.56 -6.08
CA ILE A 219 4.90 -2.11 -5.84
C ILE A 219 5.81 -1.47 -6.90
N ASN A 220 6.98 -2.06 -7.13
CA ASN A 220 7.94 -1.52 -8.10
C ASN A 220 7.42 -1.69 -9.54
N GLY A 221 6.72 -2.78 -9.84
CA GLY A 221 6.10 -3.02 -11.13
C GLY A 221 5.04 -1.96 -11.46
N ILE A 222 4.15 -1.64 -10.52
CA ILE A 222 3.15 -0.57 -10.70
C ILE A 222 3.83 0.79 -10.90
N LEU A 223 4.83 1.12 -10.08
CA LEU A 223 5.57 2.38 -10.26
C LEU A 223 6.27 2.48 -11.61
N ASN A 224 6.90 1.38 -12.06
CA ASN A 224 7.53 1.31 -13.38
C ASN A 224 6.49 1.47 -14.49
N THR A 225 5.32 0.85 -14.33
CA THR A 225 4.21 0.93 -15.28
C THR A 225 3.74 2.37 -15.49
N PHE A 226 3.52 3.14 -14.40
CA PHE A 226 3.16 4.56 -14.48
C PHE A 226 4.30 5.45 -14.98
N SER A 227 5.54 5.15 -14.60
CA SER A 227 6.73 5.87 -15.08
C SER A 227 6.92 5.72 -16.60
N CYS A 228 6.73 4.50 -17.13
CA CYS A 228 6.84 4.21 -18.56
C CYS A 228 5.64 4.71 -19.37
N ARG A 229 4.46 4.83 -18.76
CA ARG A 229 3.22 5.27 -19.42
C ARG A 229 2.55 6.44 -18.66
N PRO A 230 3.08 7.68 -18.77
CA PRO A 230 2.51 8.84 -18.07
C PRO A 230 1.05 9.16 -18.42
N THR A 231 0.52 8.63 -19.52
CA THR A 231 -0.92 8.72 -19.83
C THR A 231 -1.79 8.09 -18.74
N LEU A 232 -1.28 7.08 -18.01
CA LEU A 232 -2.02 6.40 -16.95
C LEU A 232 -2.44 7.34 -15.81
N TYR A 233 -1.71 8.41 -15.52
CA TYR A 233 -2.13 9.39 -14.50
C TYR A 233 -3.51 9.99 -14.79
N LYS A 234 -3.97 9.95 -16.04
CA LYS A 234 -5.27 10.48 -16.46
C LYS A 234 -6.33 9.40 -16.71
N TYR A 235 -5.93 8.14 -16.84
CA TYR A 235 -6.82 7.04 -17.24
C TYR A 235 -6.95 5.94 -16.20
N ALA A 236 -6.03 5.83 -15.24
CA ALA A 236 -5.97 4.73 -14.30
C ALA A 236 -5.93 5.18 -12.84
N ALA A 237 -6.73 4.54 -12.01
CA ALA A 237 -6.61 4.58 -10.55
C ALA A 237 -6.07 3.25 -10.03
N VAL A 238 -5.27 3.27 -8.97
CA VAL A 238 -4.75 2.08 -8.31
C VAL A 238 -5.56 1.78 -7.04
N THR A 239 -6.11 0.57 -6.95
CA THR A 239 -6.81 0.11 -5.75
C THR A 239 -6.10 -1.06 -5.11
N THR A 240 -6.38 -1.29 -3.82
CA THR A 240 -5.96 -2.49 -3.08
C THR A 240 -6.69 -2.54 -1.75
N PHE A 241 -6.87 -3.74 -1.22
CA PHE A 241 -7.35 -3.96 0.15
C PHE A 241 -6.29 -3.64 1.21
N ASN A 242 -5.00 -3.65 0.85
CA ASN A 242 -3.91 -3.44 1.79
C ASN A 242 -3.47 -1.96 1.81
N PRO A 243 -3.83 -1.18 2.84
CA PRO A 243 -3.51 0.25 2.89
C PRO A 243 -2.00 0.53 2.91
N LEU A 244 -1.17 -0.40 3.38
CA LEU A 244 0.29 -0.24 3.40
C LEU A 244 0.90 -0.36 2.00
N ILE A 245 0.31 -1.16 1.13
CA ILE A 245 0.75 -1.26 -0.28
C ILE A 245 0.42 0.03 -1.01
N LEU A 246 -0.82 0.51 -0.88
CA LEU A 246 -1.22 1.80 -1.47
C LEU A 246 -0.37 2.95 -0.95
N TYR A 247 -0.11 2.97 0.37
CA TYR A 247 0.75 3.96 0.99
C TYR A 247 2.16 3.94 0.36
N GLN A 248 2.78 2.78 0.22
CA GLN A 248 4.13 2.65 -0.35
C GLN A 248 4.19 3.10 -1.82
N ILE A 249 3.18 2.76 -2.62
CA ILE A 249 3.06 3.21 -4.02
C ILE A 249 2.95 4.74 -4.04
N ARG A 250 1.94 5.30 -3.36
CA ARG A 250 1.66 6.75 -3.39
C ARG A 250 2.72 7.59 -2.68
N LYS A 251 3.47 7.01 -1.75
CA LYS A 251 4.58 7.71 -1.10
C LYS A 251 5.74 7.92 -2.06
N LYS A 252 6.00 6.94 -2.93
CA LYS A 252 7.02 7.02 -3.98
C LYS A 252 6.53 7.85 -5.17
N ASP A 253 5.26 7.75 -5.51
CA ASP A 253 4.63 8.55 -6.56
C ASP A 253 3.25 9.10 -6.13
N PRO A 254 3.21 10.35 -5.65
CA PRO A 254 1.97 10.94 -5.15
C PRO A 254 0.96 11.33 -6.25
N GLN A 255 1.38 11.34 -7.53
CA GLN A 255 0.49 11.68 -8.65
C GLN A 255 -0.48 10.55 -8.97
N ILE A 256 -0.13 9.31 -8.63
CA ILE A 256 -1.01 8.15 -8.77
C ILE A 256 -2.27 8.38 -7.93
N VAL A 257 -3.40 8.42 -8.62
CA VAL A 257 -4.72 8.39 -8.01
C VAL A 257 -4.90 7.00 -7.43
N GLY A 258 -5.19 6.93 -6.13
CA GLY A 258 -5.36 5.65 -5.46
C GLY A 258 -6.49 5.65 -4.48
N ALA A 259 -7.16 4.51 -4.36
CA ALA A 259 -8.29 4.29 -3.48
C ALA A 259 -8.13 2.98 -2.71
N ILE A 260 -8.71 2.91 -1.52
CA ILE A 260 -8.68 1.70 -0.70
C ILE A 260 -9.94 0.91 -1.02
N SER A 261 -9.76 -0.35 -1.41
CA SER A 261 -10.86 -1.30 -1.51
C SER A 261 -11.31 -1.63 -0.09
N TYR A 262 -12.55 -1.29 0.25
CA TYR A 262 -13.09 -1.41 1.59
C TYR A 262 -14.33 -2.31 1.59
N ARG A 263 -14.30 -3.37 2.40
CA ARG A 263 -15.45 -4.24 2.66
C ARG A 263 -15.92 -4.01 4.10
N PRO A 264 -16.88 -3.10 4.33
CA PRO A 264 -17.47 -2.95 5.65
C PRO A 264 -18.15 -4.27 6.05
N TYR A 265 -17.93 -4.71 7.29
CA TYR A 265 -18.53 -5.91 7.91
C TYR A 265 -18.02 -7.29 7.47
N CYS A 266 -17.02 -7.37 6.59
CA CYS A 266 -16.31 -8.63 6.34
C CYS A 266 -15.13 -8.77 7.31
N PHE A 267 -15.30 -9.57 8.38
CA PHE A 267 -14.22 -9.95 9.29
C PHE A 267 -13.38 -11.15 8.77
N SER A 268 -13.76 -11.71 7.62
CA SER A 268 -13.13 -12.89 7.01
C SER A 268 -12.69 -12.57 5.58
N ALA A 269 -11.50 -13.04 5.21
CA ALA A 269 -10.97 -13.04 3.85
C ALA A 269 -11.38 -14.30 3.05
N GLN A 270 -12.23 -15.15 3.63
CA GLN A 270 -12.73 -16.40 3.05
C GLN A 270 -14.27 -16.41 3.13
N ASP A 271 -14.92 -16.72 2.02
CA ASP A 271 -16.33 -17.08 1.97
C ASP A 271 -16.47 -18.50 2.52
N TYR A 272 -17.33 -18.73 3.52
CA TYR A 272 -17.51 -20.06 4.09
C TYR A 272 -18.70 -20.75 3.41
N ASP A 273 -18.41 -21.71 2.55
CA ASP A 273 -19.41 -22.63 2.01
C ASP A 273 -19.70 -23.73 3.04
N ALA A 274 -20.97 -23.97 3.34
CA ALA A 274 -21.35 -24.89 4.41
C ALA A 274 -21.01 -26.35 4.11
N GLU A 275 -20.91 -26.73 2.83
CA GLU A 275 -20.60 -28.09 2.39
C GLU A 275 -19.10 -28.29 2.15
N ASN A 276 -18.43 -27.24 1.65
CA ASN A 276 -17.06 -27.31 1.13
C ASN A 276 -16.03 -26.56 2.00
N GLY A 277 -16.48 -25.83 3.02
CA GLY A 277 -15.63 -25.05 3.91
C GLY A 277 -15.21 -23.69 3.34
N PRO A 278 -14.09 -23.10 3.82
CA PRO A 278 -13.64 -21.80 3.35
C PRO A 278 -13.25 -21.82 1.86
N SER A 279 -13.70 -20.81 1.14
CA SER A 279 -13.52 -20.57 -0.29
C SER A 279 -13.13 -19.11 -0.53
N ASN A 280 -12.58 -18.80 -1.71
CA ASN A 280 -12.27 -17.42 -2.04
C ASN A 280 -13.56 -16.63 -2.29
N PRO A 281 -13.67 -15.41 -1.73
CA PRO A 281 -14.80 -14.56 -2.02
C PRO A 281 -14.85 -14.24 -3.52
N ARG A 282 -16.03 -14.47 -4.12
CA ARG A 282 -16.26 -14.18 -5.56
C ARG A 282 -16.06 -12.69 -5.87
#